data_AF-A0A6L8U2G5-F1
#
_entry.id   AF-A0A6L8U2G5-F1
#
_cell.length_a   1.000
_cell.length_b   1.000
_cell.length_c   1.000
_cell.angle_alpha   90.00
_cell.angle_beta   90.00
_cell.angle_gamma   90.00
#
_symmetry.space_group_name_H-M   'P 1'
#
loop_
_entity.id
_entity.type
_entity.pdbx_description
1 polymer ?
#
loop_
_entity_poly.entity_id
_entity_poly.type
_entity_poly.pdbx_seq_one_letter_code
_entity_poly.pdbx_strand_id
1 'polypeptide(L)'
;MEKLILIAGPCVVESEEITLHIAREVVRLGAEYDMDLIFKASYRKANRTRGDSFIGIGDKEALEILAKVRKMFGVRVTTDIHSPEEAMLAAQYVDVLQIPAFLCRQTDLLVAAGSTGRTVNIKKGQFASAGTMDYAVDKVRTSGNKDVMLTE
;
A
#
# COMPACT_ATOMS: atom_id res chain seq x y z
N MET A 1 -9.05 -5.44 -23.57
CA MET A 1 -9.34 -6.25 -22.37
C MET A 1 -8.65 -5.57 -21.21
N GLU A 2 -9.32 -5.43 -20.07
CA GLU A 2 -8.66 -4.96 -18.85
C GLU A 2 -7.71 -6.06 -18.34
N LYS A 3 -6.50 -5.67 -17.94
CA LYS A 3 -5.52 -6.61 -17.38
C LYS A 3 -5.86 -6.91 -15.92
N LEU A 4 -5.62 -8.14 -15.48
CA LEU A 4 -5.73 -8.49 -14.08
C LEU A 4 -4.66 -7.73 -13.29
N ILE A 5 -5.07 -7.05 -12.21
CA ILE A 5 -4.14 -6.38 -11.30
C ILE A 5 -3.51 -7.42 -10.38
N LEU A 6 -2.18 -7.43 -10.30
CA LEU A 6 -1.41 -8.20 -9.33
C LEU A 6 -0.74 -7.25 -8.34
N ILE A 7 -0.99 -7.42 -7.04
CA ILE A 7 -0.26 -6.72 -5.98
C ILE A 7 0.69 -7.72 -5.33
N ALA A 8 2.00 -7.56 -5.53
CA ALA A 8 2.99 -8.53 -5.05
C ALA A 8 4.32 -7.88 -4.66
N GLY A 9 5.04 -8.53 -3.74
CA GLY A 9 6.33 -8.09 -3.22
C GLY A 9 6.57 -8.59 -1.79
N PRO A 10 7.69 -8.19 -1.15
CA PRO A 10 8.02 -8.65 0.18
C PRO A 10 7.07 -8.09 1.23
N CYS A 11 7.02 -8.74 2.41
CA CYS A 11 6.15 -8.28 3.49
C CYS A 11 6.54 -6.88 3.97
N VAL A 12 7.84 -6.64 4.15
CA VAL A 12 8.45 -5.39 4.63
C VAL A 12 9.69 -5.09 3.80
N VAL A 13 10.08 -3.82 3.71
CA VAL A 13 11.38 -3.43 3.15
C VAL A 13 12.48 -3.77 4.17
N GLU A 14 13.31 -4.77 3.84
CA GLU A 14 14.40 -5.24 4.71
C GLU A 14 15.76 -4.66 4.32
N SER A 15 16.00 -4.49 3.03
CA SER A 15 17.18 -3.82 2.48
C SER A 15 16.91 -3.41 1.03
N GLU A 16 17.70 -2.49 0.49
CA GLU A 16 17.61 -2.11 -0.92
C GLU A 16 17.87 -3.31 -1.84
N GLU A 17 18.95 -4.06 -1.58
CA GLU A 17 19.39 -5.18 -2.41
C GLU A 17 18.29 -6.24 -2.56
N ILE A 18 17.73 -6.70 -1.43
CA ILE A 18 16.67 -7.72 -1.43
C ILE A 18 15.41 -7.19 -2.11
N THR A 19 15.04 -5.94 -1.83
CA THR A 19 13.83 -5.33 -2.40
C THR A 19 13.93 -5.19 -3.92
N LEU A 20 15.08 -4.73 -4.43
CA LEU A 20 15.31 -4.60 -5.87
C LEU A 20 15.43 -5.95 -6.58
N HIS A 21 15.98 -6.97 -5.91
CA HIS A 21 16.02 -8.33 -6.43
C HIS A 21 14.61 -8.90 -6.60
N ILE A 22 13.77 -8.82 -5.56
CA ILE A 22 12.38 -9.29 -5.61
C ILE A 22 11.57 -8.49 -6.64
N ALA A 23 11.73 -7.16 -6.67
CA ALA A 23 11.04 -6.31 -7.64
C ALA A 23 11.34 -6.74 -9.08
N ARG A 24 12.61 -7.02 -9.40
CA ARG A 24 13.02 -7.49 -10.73
C ARG A 24 12.27 -8.76 -11.13
N GLU A 25 12.21 -9.76 -10.26
CA GLU A 25 11.57 -11.03 -10.57
C GLU A 25 10.05 -10.89 -10.71
N VAL A 26 9.41 -10.16 -9.80
CA VAL A 26 7.95 -9.98 -9.86
C VAL A 26 7.54 -9.14 -11.09
N VAL A 27 8.33 -8.13 -11.47
CA VAL A 27 8.11 -7.35 -12.71
C VAL A 27 8.26 -8.23 -13.94
N ARG A 28 9.29 -9.07 -14.00
CA ARG A 28 9.50 -10.04 -15.09
C ARG A 28 8.29 -10.96 -15.23
N LEU A 29 7.79 -11.51 -14.11
CA LEU A 29 6.61 -12.38 -14.09
C LEU A 29 5.34 -11.63 -14.49
N GLY A 30 5.13 -10.40 -13.99
CA GLY A 30 4.00 -9.57 -14.35
C GLY A 30 3.92 -9.33 -15.86
N ALA A 31 5.07 -9.08 -16.50
CA ALA A 31 5.15 -8.94 -17.95
C ALA A 31 4.91 -10.27 -18.70
N GLU A 32 5.48 -11.38 -18.20
CA GLU A 32 5.32 -12.73 -18.78
C GLU A 32 3.86 -13.17 -18.83
N TYR A 33 3.07 -12.86 -17.80
CA TYR A 33 1.65 -13.25 -17.69
C TYR A 33 0.66 -12.13 -18.03
N ASP A 34 1.11 -11.03 -18.64
CA ASP A 34 0.31 -9.87 -19.04
C ASP A 34 -0.56 -9.26 -17.91
N MET A 35 0.02 -9.16 -16.70
CA MET A 35 -0.63 -8.59 -15.52
C MET A 35 -0.27 -7.11 -15.30
N ASP A 36 -1.19 -6.34 -14.73
CA ASP A 36 -0.94 -4.99 -14.25
C ASP A 36 -0.36 -5.04 -12.82
N LEU A 37 0.96 -5.09 -12.73
CA LEU A 37 1.67 -5.22 -11.46
C LEU A 37 1.72 -3.90 -10.68
N ILE A 38 1.34 -3.98 -9.40
CA ILE A 38 1.67 -3.00 -8.37
C ILE A 38 2.64 -3.67 -7.38
N PHE A 39 3.87 -3.18 -7.29
CA PHE A 39 4.84 -3.72 -6.34
C PHE A 39 4.51 -3.27 -4.91
N LYS A 40 4.46 -4.19 -3.97
CA LYS A 40 4.09 -3.92 -2.58
C LYS A 40 5.22 -4.27 -1.61
N ALA A 41 5.53 -3.35 -0.70
CA ALA A 41 6.22 -3.65 0.54
C ALA A 41 5.79 -2.68 1.64
N SER A 42 5.72 -3.14 2.88
CA SER A 42 5.47 -2.25 4.04
C SER A 42 6.77 -1.52 4.38
N TYR A 43 6.78 -0.19 4.53
CA TYR A 43 7.97 0.51 5.06
C TYR A 43 8.18 0.23 6.55
N ARG A 44 7.09 -0.08 7.26
CA ARG A 44 7.11 -0.45 8.67
C ARG A 44 6.03 -1.46 9.03
N LYS A 45 6.29 -2.30 10.03
CA LYS A 45 5.30 -3.18 10.67
C LYS A 45 4.88 -2.62 12.03
N ALA A 46 3.79 -1.85 12.08
CA ALA A 46 3.35 -1.17 13.32
C ALA A 46 2.46 -2.03 14.25
N ASN A 47 2.16 -3.28 13.88
CA ASN A 47 1.20 -4.14 14.57
C ASN A 47 1.80 -5.51 14.98
N ARG A 48 3.11 -5.55 15.28
CA ARG A 48 3.77 -6.78 15.74
C ARG A 48 3.27 -7.14 17.14
N THR A 49 3.08 -8.44 17.38
CA THR A 49 2.64 -8.97 18.68
C THR A 49 3.70 -8.80 19.77
N ARG A 50 4.99 -8.88 19.41
CA ARG A 50 6.11 -8.69 20.34
C ARG A 50 6.82 -7.36 20.06
N GLY A 51 7.22 -6.66 21.12
CA GLY A 51 7.94 -5.38 21.02
C GLY A 51 9.37 -5.47 20.49
N ASP A 52 9.99 -6.66 20.56
CA ASP A 52 11.36 -6.93 20.07
C ASP A 52 11.40 -7.44 18.63
N SER A 53 10.25 -7.49 17.97
CA SER A 53 10.15 -7.89 16.57
C SER A 53 10.75 -6.83 15.65
N PHE A 54 11.41 -7.27 14.57
CA PHE A 54 11.83 -6.37 13.49
C PHE A 54 10.65 -5.55 12.94
N ILE A 55 10.79 -4.23 12.90
CA ILE A 55 9.72 -3.32 12.44
C ILE A 55 10.01 -2.68 11.08
N GLY A 56 11.26 -2.64 10.64
CA GLY A 56 11.70 -1.99 9.42
C GLY A 56 13.08 -1.35 9.59
N ILE A 57 13.60 -0.78 8.51
CA ILE A 57 14.92 -0.10 8.45
C ILE A 57 14.84 1.42 8.69
N GLY A 58 13.63 1.97 8.81
CA GLY A 58 13.38 3.40 8.94
C GLY A 58 12.45 3.88 7.84
N ASP A 59 11.45 4.69 8.19
CA ASP A 59 10.34 5.04 7.28
C ASP A 59 10.83 5.70 5.99
N LYS A 60 11.66 6.74 6.11
CA LYS A 60 12.16 7.49 4.95
C LYS A 60 13.02 6.63 4.02
N GLU A 61 13.95 5.87 4.59
CA GLU A 61 14.83 4.97 3.82
C GLU A 61 14.03 3.93 3.05
N ALA A 62 13.08 3.28 3.72
CA ALA A 62 12.22 2.28 3.07
C ALA A 62 11.30 2.88 1.99
N LEU A 63 10.76 4.09 2.21
CA LEU A 63 9.96 4.83 1.22
C LEU A 63 10.81 5.26 0.01
N GLU A 64 12.06 5.68 0.21
CA GLU A 64 12.99 6.00 -0.87
C GLU A 64 13.32 4.77 -1.74
N ILE A 65 13.48 3.59 -1.12
CA ILE A 65 13.66 2.33 -1.85
C ILE A 65 12.42 1.99 -2.69
N LEU A 66 11.20 2.19 -2.17
CA LEU A 66 9.98 2.00 -2.95
C LEU A 66 9.90 2.96 -4.14
N ALA A 67 10.25 4.24 -3.94
CA ALA A 67 10.32 5.21 -5.04
C ALA A 67 11.39 4.82 -6.08
N LYS A 68 12.50 4.22 -5.65
CA LYS A 68 13.54 3.66 -6.52
C LYS A 68 13.02 2.49 -7.35
N VAL A 69 12.26 1.56 -6.76
CA VAL A 69 11.58 0.48 -7.50
C VAL A 69 10.68 1.05 -8.59
N ARG A 70 9.82 2.01 -8.25
CA ARG A 70 8.95 2.69 -9.23
C ARG A 70 9.74 3.27 -10.40
N LYS A 71 10.82 4.00 -10.10
CA LYS A 71 11.67 4.65 -11.11
C LYS A 71 12.42 3.65 -11.98
N MET A 72 12.99 2.60 -11.39
CA MET A 72 13.86 1.65 -12.09
C MET A 72 13.10 0.68 -12.97
N PHE A 73 11.93 0.22 -12.52
CA PHE A 73 11.17 -0.83 -13.19
C PHE A 73 9.91 -0.32 -13.90
N GLY A 74 9.55 0.95 -13.73
CA GLY A 74 8.39 1.56 -14.40
C GLY A 74 7.05 0.99 -13.97
N VAL A 75 6.96 0.42 -12.75
CA VAL A 75 5.73 -0.14 -12.18
C VAL A 75 5.21 0.72 -11.05
N ARG A 76 3.89 0.65 -10.80
CA ARG A 76 3.28 1.30 -9.64
C ARG A 76 3.74 0.62 -8.35
N VAL A 77 3.79 1.39 -7.27
CA VAL A 77 4.16 0.88 -5.94
C VAL A 77 3.12 1.21 -4.88
N THR A 78 3.00 0.35 -3.87
CA THR A 78 2.07 0.52 -2.75
C THR A 78 2.70 0.16 -1.41
N THR A 79 2.27 0.87 -0.37
CA THR A 79 2.63 0.60 1.02
C THR A 79 1.47 0.92 1.94
N ASP A 80 1.50 0.41 3.18
CA ASP A 80 0.48 0.64 4.19
C ASP A 80 0.85 1.73 5.20
N ILE A 81 -0.13 2.57 5.52
CA ILE A 81 -0.02 3.66 6.50
C ILE A 81 -0.81 3.34 7.77
N HIS A 82 -0.37 3.91 8.90
CA HIS A 82 -0.90 3.57 10.23
C HIS A 82 -1.46 4.78 11.00
N SER A 83 -1.18 6.00 10.52
CA SER A 83 -1.74 7.25 11.06
C SER A 83 -2.07 8.25 9.94
N PRO A 84 -2.93 9.25 10.19
CA PRO A 84 -3.26 10.29 9.20
C PRO A 84 -2.03 11.05 8.68
N GLU A 85 -1.05 11.34 9.54
CA GLU A 85 0.16 12.08 9.19
C GLU A 85 1.04 11.31 8.19
N GLU A 86 1.04 9.98 8.31
CA GLU A 86 1.78 9.09 7.41
C GLU A 86 1.23 9.13 5.97
N ALA A 87 -0.05 9.47 5.78
CA ALA A 87 -0.65 9.55 4.44
C ALA A 87 0.09 10.55 3.55
N MET A 88 0.30 11.77 4.03
CA MET A 88 0.99 12.82 3.28
C MET A 88 2.47 12.52 3.05
N LEU A 89 3.13 11.86 4.01
CA LEU A 89 4.51 11.42 3.85
C LEU A 89 4.62 10.34 2.77
N ALA A 90 3.88 9.24 2.92
CA ALA A 90 3.97 8.09 2.03
C ALA A 90 3.52 8.43 0.59
N ALA A 91 2.51 9.29 0.43
CA ALA A 91 1.99 9.70 -0.89
C ALA A 91 3.02 10.40 -1.79
N GLN A 92 4.13 10.89 -1.25
CA GLN A 92 5.22 11.44 -2.06
C GLN A 92 6.01 10.33 -2.79
N TYR A 93 6.02 9.12 -2.24
CA TYR A 93 6.85 8.00 -2.69
C TYR A 93 6.06 6.91 -3.42
N VAL A 94 4.79 6.73 -3.08
CA VAL A 94 3.96 5.63 -3.61
C VAL A 94 2.76 6.10 -4.42
N ASP A 95 2.21 5.20 -5.23
CA ASP A 95 1.07 5.48 -6.12
C ASP A 95 -0.26 5.05 -5.48
N VAL A 96 -0.21 4.05 -4.58
CA VAL A 96 -1.38 3.53 -3.86
C VAL A 96 -1.10 3.49 -2.35
N LEU A 97 -1.97 4.12 -1.57
CA LEU A 97 -1.96 4.03 -0.11
C LEU A 97 -2.85 2.89 0.35
N GLN A 98 -2.29 1.98 1.15
CA GLN A 98 -3.03 0.83 1.65
C GLN A 98 -3.43 1.03 3.12
N ILE A 99 -4.69 0.74 3.44
CA ILE A 99 -5.21 0.82 4.81
C ILE A 99 -5.20 -0.59 5.42
N PRO A 100 -4.50 -0.81 6.54
CA PRO A 100 -4.52 -2.08 7.26
C PRO A 100 -5.93 -2.49 7.68
N ALA A 101 -6.19 -3.81 7.73
CA ALA A 101 -7.51 -4.36 8.03
C ALA A 101 -8.07 -3.87 9.39
N PHE A 102 -7.24 -3.79 10.43
CA PHE A 102 -7.65 -3.28 11.74
C PHE A 102 -7.96 -1.79 11.78
N LEU A 103 -7.52 -1.04 10.76
CA LEU A 103 -7.70 0.40 10.66
C LEU A 103 -8.78 0.79 9.64
N CYS A 104 -9.50 -0.18 9.05
CA CYS A 104 -10.47 0.05 7.98
C CYS A 104 -11.70 0.88 8.38
N ARG A 105 -11.87 1.18 9.68
CA ARG A 105 -12.95 2.04 10.21
C ARG A 105 -12.48 3.42 10.65
N GLN A 106 -11.16 3.68 10.68
CA GLN A 106 -10.60 4.93 11.19
C GLN A 106 -10.88 6.07 10.20
N THR A 107 -11.86 6.92 10.52
CA THR A 107 -12.34 7.97 9.61
C THR A 107 -11.22 8.93 9.24
N ASP A 108 -10.46 9.42 10.21
CA ASP A 108 -9.41 10.42 9.98
C ASP A 108 -8.31 9.86 9.08
N LEU A 109 -7.96 8.57 9.25
CA LEU A 109 -6.99 7.90 8.38
C LEU A 109 -7.51 7.77 6.94
N LEU A 110 -8.76 7.37 6.76
CA LEU A 110 -9.39 7.21 5.45
C LEU A 110 -9.50 8.56 4.71
N VAL A 111 -9.94 9.60 5.41
CA VAL A 111 -10.06 10.96 4.85
C VAL A 111 -8.68 11.53 4.53
N ALA A 112 -7.67 11.33 5.39
CA ALA A 112 -6.31 11.75 5.13
C ALA A 112 -5.70 11.05 3.91
N ALA A 113 -5.87 9.73 3.80
CA ALA A 113 -5.45 8.96 2.63
C ALA A 113 -6.13 9.47 1.35
N GLY A 114 -7.44 9.67 1.40
CA GLY A 114 -8.20 10.22 0.28
C GLY A 114 -7.71 11.61 -0.15
N SER A 115 -7.44 12.49 0.81
CA SER A 115 -6.99 13.88 0.57
C SER A 115 -5.65 13.97 -0.16
N THR A 116 -4.85 12.90 -0.17
CA THR A 116 -3.59 12.85 -0.91
C THR A 116 -3.76 12.78 -2.43
N GLY A 117 -4.95 12.42 -2.92
CA GLY A 117 -5.21 12.14 -4.33
C GLY A 117 -4.57 10.86 -4.87
N ARG A 118 -3.92 10.04 -4.03
CA ARG A 118 -3.44 8.70 -4.40
C ARG A 118 -4.58 7.69 -4.36
N THR A 119 -4.48 6.63 -5.16
CA THR A 119 -5.44 5.53 -5.04
C THR A 119 -5.39 4.94 -3.63
N VAL A 120 -6.55 4.63 -3.04
CA VAL A 120 -6.64 4.07 -1.70
C VAL A 120 -7.10 2.61 -1.78
N ASN A 121 -6.28 1.68 -1.28
CA ASN A 121 -6.66 0.28 -1.15
C ASN A 121 -7.02 -0.05 0.30
N ILE A 122 -8.29 -0.32 0.59
CA ILE A 122 -8.76 -0.61 1.95
C ILE A 122 -8.85 -2.12 2.14
N LYS A 123 -8.06 -2.68 3.07
CA LYS A 123 -8.25 -4.07 3.48
C LYS A 123 -9.49 -4.19 4.36
N LYS A 124 -10.37 -5.13 4.05
CA LYS A 124 -11.54 -5.41 4.89
C LYS A 124 -11.07 -5.94 6.25
N GLY A 125 -11.54 -5.31 7.32
CA GLY A 125 -11.33 -5.81 8.68
C GLY A 125 -11.95 -7.20 8.83
N GLN A 126 -11.28 -8.10 9.56
CA GLN A 126 -11.81 -9.45 9.82
C GLN A 126 -13.13 -9.42 10.60
N PHE A 127 -13.44 -8.29 11.25
CA PHE A 127 -14.67 -8.02 11.98
C PHE A 127 -15.76 -7.32 11.14
N ALA A 128 -15.51 -7.05 9.85
CA ALA A 128 -16.39 -6.29 8.98
C ALA A 128 -17.09 -7.20 7.97
N SER A 129 -18.39 -6.94 7.72
CA SER A 129 -19.12 -7.56 6.62
C SER A 129 -18.92 -6.79 5.33
N ALA A 130 -19.17 -7.43 4.18
CA ALA A 130 -19.04 -6.81 2.86
C ALA A 130 -19.79 -5.47 2.77
N GLY A 131 -21.08 -5.43 3.13
CA GLY A 131 -21.88 -4.20 3.08
C GLY A 131 -21.42 -3.09 4.04
N THR A 132 -20.61 -3.38 5.06
CA THR A 132 -20.05 -2.32 5.92
C THR A 132 -18.85 -1.62 5.28
N MET A 133 -18.26 -2.19 4.23
CA MET A 133 -17.12 -1.57 3.55
C MET A 133 -17.52 -0.40 2.66
N ASP A 134 -18.77 -0.31 2.22
CA ASP A 134 -19.29 0.85 1.47
C ASP A 134 -19.07 2.15 2.25
N TYR A 135 -19.33 2.14 3.55
CA TYR A 135 -19.09 3.30 4.41
C TYR A 135 -17.60 3.67 4.54
N ALA A 136 -16.68 2.71 4.42
CA ALA A 136 -15.25 2.99 4.41
C ALA A 136 -14.83 3.64 3.07
N VAL A 137 -15.37 3.14 1.96
CA VAL A 137 -15.17 3.73 0.63
C VAL A 137 -15.72 5.15 0.58
N ASP A 138 -16.92 5.39 1.11
CA ASP A 138 -17.55 6.71 1.09
C ASP A 138 -16.73 7.75 1.87
N LYS A 139 -16.13 7.37 3.00
CA LYS A 139 -15.23 8.27 3.74
C LYS A 139 -14.06 8.74 2.88
N VAL A 140 -13.43 7.85 2.10
CA VAL A 140 -12.39 8.25 1.14
C VAL A 140 -12.97 9.15 0.06
N ARG A 141 -14.15 8.84 -0.48
CA ARG A 141 -14.81 9.65 -1.52
C ARG A 141 -15.21 11.05 -1.04
N THR A 142 -15.54 11.23 0.24
CA THR A 142 -15.87 12.55 0.79
C THR A 142 -14.71 13.54 0.73
N SER A 143 -13.45 13.06 0.63
CA SER A 143 -12.29 13.93 0.41
C SER A 143 -12.08 14.32 -1.07
N GLY A 144 -12.99 13.91 -1.97
CA GLY A 144 -12.90 14.15 -3.42
C GLY A 144 -12.17 13.06 -4.21
N ASN A 145 -11.70 11.99 -3.57
CA ASN A 145 -10.93 10.92 -4.20
C ASN A 145 -11.82 9.71 -4.57
N LYS A 146 -11.90 9.41 -5.86
CA LYS A 146 -12.76 8.33 -6.38
C LYS A 146 -12.02 7.02 -6.62
N ASP A 147 -10.69 7.04 -6.57
CA ASP A 147 -9.84 5.90 -6.88
C ASP A 147 -9.68 5.04 -5.62
N VAL A 148 -10.64 4.14 -5.41
CA VAL A 148 -10.69 3.28 -4.22
C VAL A 148 -10.78 1.81 -4.63
N MET A 149 -9.96 0.98 -4.02
CA MET A 149 -10.00 -0.49 -4.11
C MET A 149 -10.34 -1.10 -2.75
N LEU A 150 -10.95 -2.28 -2.77
CA LEU A 150 -11.17 -3.11 -1.59
C LEU A 150 -10.38 -4.42 -1.73
N THR A 151 -9.72 -4.83 -0.66
CA THR A 151 -9.05 -6.14 -0.55
C THR A 151 -9.81 -7.00 0.47
N GLU A 152 -10.22 -8.19 0.06
CA GLU A 152 -10.73 -9.25 0.94
C GLU A 152 -9.60 -9.86 1.79
#